data_AF-A0A957UUC8-F1
#
_entry.id   AF-A0A957UUC8-F1
#
_cell.length_a   1.000
_cell.length_b   1.000
_cell.length_c   1.000
_cell.angle_alpha   90.00
_cell.angle_beta   90.00
_cell.angle_gamma   90.00
#
_symmetry.space_group_name_H-M   'P 1'
#
loop_
_entity.id
_entity.type
_entity.pdbx_description
1 polymer ?
#
loop_
_entity_poly.entity_id
_entity_poly.type
_entity_poly.pdbx_seq_one_letter_code
_entity_poly.pdbx_strand_id
1 'polypeptide(L)'
;QRTGHLGGADVVTNWLSAEVKHRRKLPDWLQAAISQEARHSGPEQLPVVVVHEHGQRHNDNLVVMRLADFRAWFVSRVDEDPTDQAMHADLNGDLAAELDHYQEVCAGWEY
;
A
#
# COMPACT_ATOMS: atom_id res chain seq x y z
N GLN A 1 -2.77 -13.13 -8.78
CA GLN A 1 -4.03 -13.73 -9.30
C GLN A 1 -5.21 -12.87 -8.86
N ARG A 2 -5.92 -12.21 -9.80
CA ARG A 2 -7.11 -11.39 -9.51
C ARG A 2 -8.36 -12.25 -9.26
N THR A 3 -9.05 -12.05 -8.14
CA THR A 3 -10.29 -12.78 -7.77
C THR A 3 -11.56 -11.91 -7.68
N GLY A 4 -11.52 -10.67 -8.17
CA GLY A 4 -12.50 -9.61 -7.88
C GLY A 4 -14.00 -9.85 -8.19
N HIS A 5 -14.38 -10.94 -8.89
CA HIS A 5 -15.81 -11.28 -9.08
C HIS A 5 -16.35 -12.36 -8.13
N LEU A 6 -15.50 -12.99 -7.31
CA LEU A 6 -15.89 -14.09 -6.40
C LEU A 6 -15.71 -13.75 -4.90
N GLY A 7 -15.44 -12.48 -4.57
CA GLY A 7 -15.31 -12.02 -3.17
C GLY A 7 -13.93 -12.19 -2.55
N GLY A 8 -12.87 -12.28 -3.36
CA GLY A 8 -11.48 -12.27 -2.90
C GLY A 8 -10.79 -10.92 -3.11
N ALA A 9 -9.69 -10.69 -2.40
CA ALA A 9 -8.88 -9.47 -2.53
C ALA A 9 -8.33 -9.29 -3.95
N ASP A 10 -8.10 -8.03 -4.34
CA ASP A 10 -7.52 -7.67 -5.64
C ASP A 10 -6.08 -8.16 -5.81
N VAL A 11 -5.31 -8.15 -4.72
CA VAL A 11 -3.92 -8.60 -4.65
C VAL A 11 -3.78 -9.56 -3.47
N VAL A 12 -3.20 -10.74 -3.72
CA VAL A 12 -2.91 -11.74 -2.69
C VAL A 12 -1.51 -12.30 -2.92
N THR A 13 -0.69 -12.28 -1.87
CA THR A 13 0.61 -12.95 -1.76
C THR A 13 0.66 -13.77 -0.48
N ASN A 14 1.81 -14.41 -0.19
CA ASN A 14 2.01 -15.18 1.03
C ASN A 14 1.88 -14.36 2.32
N TRP A 15 2.07 -13.04 2.26
CA TRP A 15 2.00 -12.16 3.45
C TRP A 15 1.10 -10.93 3.28
N LEU A 16 0.66 -10.62 2.06
CA LEU A 16 -0.15 -9.44 1.76
C LEU A 16 -1.48 -9.84 1.14
N SER A 17 -2.58 -9.33 1.69
CA SER A 17 -3.90 -9.36 1.04
C SER A 17 -4.42 -7.93 0.97
N ALA A 18 -4.49 -7.37 -0.24
CA ALA A 18 -4.86 -5.99 -0.46
C ALA A 18 -6.06 -5.86 -1.39
N GLU A 19 -7.05 -5.10 -0.94
CA GLU A 19 -8.20 -4.67 -1.74
C GLU A 19 -7.96 -3.24 -2.20
N VAL A 20 -8.11 -2.97 -3.49
CA VAL A 20 -7.83 -1.67 -4.10
C VAL A 20 -9.14 -0.97 -4.42
N LYS A 21 -9.38 0.17 -3.77
CA LYS A 21 -10.55 1.00 -4.04
C LYS A 21 -10.17 2.27 -4.78
N HIS A 22 -10.70 2.41 -6.00
CA HIS A 22 -10.62 3.67 -6.74
C HIS A 22 -11.72 4.65 -6.30
N ARG A 23 -11.38 5.93 -6.16
CA ARG A 23 -12.30 7.02 -5.82
C ARG A 23 -11.91 8.29 -6.58
N ARG A 24 -12.91 9.00 -7.09
CA ARG A 24 -12.72 10.30 -7.77
C ARG A 24 -12.01 11.35 -6.89
N LYS A 25 -12.27 11.30 -5.58
CA LYS A 25 -11.64 12.19 -4.61
C LYS A 25 -11.56 11.50 -3.24
N LEU A 26 -10.42 11.61 -2.58
CA LEU A 26 -10.24 11.22 -1.19
C LEU A 26 -10.58 12.41 -0.26
N PRO A 27 -10.95 12.17 1.02
CA PRO A 27 -11.16 13.26 1.97
C PRO A 27 -9.95 14.19 2.06
N ASP A 28 -10.17 15.50 1.97
CA ASP A 28 -9.08 16.50 1.92
C ASP A 28 -8.22 16.47 3.19
N TRP A 29 -8.85 16.28 4.35
CA TRP A 29 -8.14 16.19 5.63
C TRP A 29 -7.16 15.02 5.67
N LEU A 30 -7.50 13.88 5.04
CA LEU A 30 -6.66 12.70 5.01
C LEU A 30 -5.47 12.90 4.06
N GLN A 31 -5.72 13.50 2.89
CA GLN A 31 -4.66 13.85 1.96
C GLN A 31 -3.67 14.85 2.57
N ALA A 32 -4.18 15.84 3.32
CA ALA A 32 -3.36 16.80 4.03
C ALA A 32 -2.51 16.14 5.12
N ALA A 33 -3.09 15.25 5.93
CA ALA A 33 -2.39 14.52 6.97
C ALA A 33 -1.24 13.66 6.40
N ILE A 34 -1.50 12.90 5.33
CA ILE A 34 -0.48 12.08 4.65
C ILE A 34 0.64 12.96 4.08
N SER A 35 0.27 14.07 3.43
CA SER A 35 1.23 15.01 2.85
C SER A 35 2.08 15.70 3.91
N GLN A 36 1.49 15.99 5.07
CA GLN A 36 2.20 16.55 6.21
C GLN A 36 3.20 15.53 6.74
N GLU A 37 2.77 14.29 7.02
CA GLU A 37 3.66 13.26 7.59
C GLU A 37 4.84 12.99 6.66
N ALA A 38 4.59 12.79 5.36
CA ALA A 38 5.62 12.58 4.35
C ALA A 38 6.70 13.68 4.28
N ARG A 39 6.40 14.91 4.72
CA ARG A 39 7.36 16.02 4.77
C ARG A 39 8.16 16.06 6.08
N HIS A 40 7.61 15.51 7.16
CA HIS A 40 8.22 15.54 8.48
C HIS A 40 9.04 14.29 8.78
N SER A 41 8.72 13.15 8.16
CA SER A 41 9.50 11.93 8.32
C SER A 41 10.90 12.08 7.73
N GLY A 42 11.91 11.67 8.51
CA GLY A 42 13.30 11.61 8.08
C GLY A 42 13.62 10.42 7.16
N PRO A 43 14.86 10.34 6.64
CA PRO A 43 15.26 9.33 5.66
C PRO A 43 15.07 7.86 6.10
N GLU A 44 15.10 7.59 7.40
CA GLU A 44 14.94 6.25 7.97
C GLU A 44 13.60 6.07 8.69
N GLN A 45 12.62 6.94 8.44
CA GLN A 45 11.31 6.88 9.06
C GLN A 45 10.24 6.51 8.02
N LEU A 46 9.34 5.60 8.39
CA LEU A 46 8.18 5.26 7.58
C LEU A 46 7.05 6.28 7.87
N PRO A 47 6.67 7.13 6.90
CA PRO A 47 5.57 8.07 7.08
C PRO A 47 4.24 7.32 7.23
N VAL A 48 3.59 7.44 8.38
CA VAL A 48 2.27 6.84 8.66
C VAL A 48 1.33 7.82 9.33
N VAL A 49 0.07 7.80 8.89
CA VAL A 49 -1.04 8.47 9.57
C VAL A 49 -1.87 7.41 10.28
N VAL A 50 -2.03 7.54 11.60
CA VAL A 50 -2.96 6.70 12.37
C VAL A 50 -4.26 7.47 12.55
N VAL A 51 -5.35 6.93 12.00
CA VAL A 51 -6.69 7.50 12.13
C VAL A 51 -7.45 6.73 13.20
N HIS A 52 -7.92 7.46 14.21
CA HIS A 52 -8.75 6.95 15.29
C HIS A 52 -10.13 7.61 15.24
N GLU A 53 -11.19 6.82 15.34
CA GLU A 53 -12.55 7.34 15.47
C GLU A 53 -12.91 7.50 16.95
N HIS A 54 -13.44 8.67 17.30
CA HIS A 54 -13.80 9.00 18.68
C HIS A 54 -14.80 7.99 19.26
N GLY A 55 -14.42 7.39 20.40
CA GLY A 55 -15.26 6.41 21.10
C GLY A 55 -15.09 4.97 20.62
N GLN A 56 -14.24 4.72 19.61
CA GLN A 56 -13.91 3.36 19.16
C GLN A 56 -12.73 2.77 19.94
N ARG A 57 -12.50 1.48 19.77
CA ARG A 57 -11.34 0.79 20.34
C ARG A 57 -10.10 1.13 19.51
N HIS A 58 -8.95 1.31 20.18
CA HIS A 58 -7.70 1.61 19.50
C HIS A 58 -7.20 0.50 18.56
N ASN A 59 -7.63 -0.75 18.77
CA ASN A 59 -7.28 -1.87 17.89
C ASN A 59 -7.90 -1.74 16.49
N ASP A 60 -8.93 -0.90 16.33
CA ASP A 60 -9.63 -0.68 15.06
C ASP A 60 -9.13 0.59 14.35
N ASN A 61 -8.04 1.19 14.84
CA ASN A 61 -7.41 2.33 14.18
C ASN A 61 -6.90 1.96 12.79
N LEU A 62 -7.07 2.88 11.84
CA LEU A 62 -6.54 2.72 10.50
C LEU A 62 -5.12 3.25 10.43
N VAL A 63 -4.21 2.49 9.85
CA VAL A 63 -2.89 2.97 9.45
C VAL A 63 -2.95 3.29 7.95
N VAL A 64 -2.61 4.53 7.60
CA VAL A 64 -2.69 5.03 6.23
C VAL A 64 -1.34 5.62 5.82
N MET A 65 -0.88 5.30 4.62
CA MET A 65 0.36 5.84 4.03
C MET A 65 0.22 5.94 2.51
N ARG A 66 1.17 6.59 1.84
CA ARG A 66 1.22 6.55 0.38
C ARG A 66 1.67 5.17 -0.07
N LEU A 67 1.09 4.67 -1.16
CA LEU A 67 1.56 3.42 -1.79
C LEU A 67 3.04 3.50 -2.18
N ALA A 68 3.53 4.68 -2.58
CA ALA A 68 4.94 4.88 -2.91
C ALA A 68 5.86 4.63 -1.71
N ASP A 69 5.49 5.12 -0.51
CA ASP A 69 6.26 4.89 0.71
C ASP A 69 6.21 3.42 1.13
N PHE A 70 5.04 2.78 0.99
CA PHE A 70 4.89 1.34 1.23
C PHE A 70 5.84 0.52 0.33
N ARG A 71 5.87 0.80 -0.98
CA ARG A 71 6.76 0.11 -1.93
C ARG A 71 8.23 0.35 -1.57
N ALA A 72 8.62 1.59 -1.31
CA ALA A 72 10.00 1.93 -0.95
C ALA A 72 10.43 1.31 0.41
N TRP A 73 9.49 1.08 1.32
CA TRP A 73 9.81 0.54 2.63
C TRP A 73 9.90 -0.98 2.65
N PHE A 74 8.94 -1.66 2.00
CA PHE A 74 8.74 -3.11 2.12
C PHE A 74 9.13 -3.89 0.87
N VAL A 75 9.12 -3.28 -0.32
CA VAL A 75 9.43 -3.99 -1.58
C VAL A 75 10.90 -3.78 -1.95
N SER A 76 11.45 -2.58 -1.80
CA SER A 76 12.88 -2.33 -2.13
C SER A 76 13.88 -2.68 -1.04
N ARG A 77 13.45 -3.21 0.12
CA ARG A 77 14.34 -3.71 1.18
C ARG A 77 14.57 -5.21 1.15
N VAL A 78 14.01 -5.90 0.17
CA VAL A 78 14.10 -7.38 0.03
C VAL A 78 15.47 -7.84 -0.48
N ASP A 79 16.39 -6.94 -0.81
CA ASP A 79 17.69 -7.27 -1.41
C ASP A 79 18.85 -7.48 -0.40
N GLU A 80 18.66 -7.34 0.93
CA GLU A 80 19.77 -7.33 1.90
C GLU A 80 19.91 -8.60 2.79
N ASP A 81 18.95 -9.53 2.77
CA ASP A 81 18.89 -10.68 3.69
C ASP A 81 18.92 -12.03 2.92
N PRO A 82 20.06 -12.77 2.90
CA PRO A 82 20.18 -14.00 2.10
C PRO A 82 19.40 -15.22 2.62
N THR A 83 18.80 -15.16 3.80
CA THR A 83 18.23 -16.34 4.49
C THR A 83 16.75 -16.64 4.22
N ASP A 84 16.04 -15.82 3.46
CA ASP A 84 14.59 -16.01 3.17
C ASP A 84 14.29 -16.35 1.70
N GLN A 85 15.19 -17.09 1.04
CA GLN A 85 15.08 -17.43 -0.39
C GLN A 85 13.81 -18.20 -0.81
N ALA A 86 13.04 -18.76 0.14
CA ALA A 86 11.76 -19.40 -0.14
C ALA A 86 10.55 -18.45 -0.05
N MET A 87 10.66 -17.30 0.64
CA MET A 87 9.60 -16.28 0.72
C MET A 87 9.76 -15.16 -0.33
N HIS A 88 10.98 -14.93 -0.79
CA HIS A 88 11.35 -13.74 -1.59
C HIS A 88 11.18 -13.87 -3.10
N ALA A 89 11.08 -15.09 -3.63
CA ALA A 89 10.85 -15.30 -5.07
C ALA A 89 9.45 -14.84 -5.53
N ASP A 90 8.46 -14.81 -4.64
CA ASP A 90 7.06 -14.49 -4.96
C ASP A 90 6.74 -12.98 -4.90
N LEU A 91 7.62 -12.15 -4.31
CA LEU A 91 7.30 -10.75 -3.99
C LEU A 91 7.65 -9.76 -5.08
N ASN A 92 8.75 -9.99 -5.80
CA ASN A 92 9.37 -8.96 -6.63
C ASN A 92 8.87 -8.97 -8.08
N GLY A 93 8.38 -10.11 -8.58
CA GLY A 93 7.89 -10.22 -9.96
C GLY A 93 6.43 -9.79 -10.11
N ASP A 94 5.53 -10.40 -9.33
CA ASP A 94 4.09 -10.27 -9.55
C ASP A 94 3.50 -8.99 -8.96
N LEU A 95 3.93 -8.55 -7.76
CA LEU A 95 3.35 -7.38 -7.10
C LEU A 95 3.78 -6.07 -7.76
N ALA A 96 5.06 -5.92 -8.12
CA ALA A 96 5.55 -4.74 -8.82
C ALA A 96 4.88 -4.62 -10.21
N ALA A 97 4.79 -5.73 -10.96
CA ALA A 97 4.13 -5.76 -12.25
C ALA A 97 2.61 -5.52 -12.15
N GLU A 98 1.89 -6.10 -11.17
CA GLU A 98 0.46 -5.84 -10.98
C GLU A 98 0.18 -4.39 -10.54
N LEU A 99 1.04 -3.80 -9.71
CA LEU A 99 0.88 -2.42 -9.24
C LEU A 99 1.31 -1.37 -10.29
N ASP A 100 2.30 -1.66 -11.14
CA ASP A 100 2.70 -0.80 -12.26
C ASP A 100 1.66 -0.87 -13.39
N HIS A 101 1.17 -2.07 -13.72
CA HIS A 101 0.05 -2.24 -14.65
C HIS A 101 -1.22 -1.50 -14.17
N TYR A 102 -1.48 -1.45 -12.85
CA TYR A 102 -2.58 -0.65 -12.30
C TYR A 102 -2.38 0.86 -12.49
N GLN A 103 -1.15 1.37 -12.37
CA GLN A 103 -0.85 2.78 -12.65
C GLN A 103 -1.12 3.12 -14.12
N GLU A 104 -0.75 2.25 -15.06
CA GLU A 104 -1.04 2.43 -16.49
C GLU A 104 -2.54 2.37 -16.79
N VAL A 105 -3.26 1.41 -16.20
CA VAL A 105 -4.72 1.29 -16.38
C VAL A 105 -5.44 2.50 -15.79
N CYS A 106 -5.09 2.96 -14.59
CA CYS A 106 -5.70 4.17 -14.01
C CYS A 106 -5.33 5.45 -14.78
N ALA A 107 -4.13 5.54 -15.35
CA ALA A 107 -3.76 6.65 -16.23
C ALA A 107 -4.61 6.68 -17.51
N GLY A 108 -5.06 5.52 -18.00
CA GLY A 108 -6.01 5.42 -19.12
C GLY A 108 -7.46 5.76 -18.78
N TRP A 109 -7.78 6.09 -17.52
CA TRP A 109 -9.13 6.47 -17.08
C TRP A 109 -9.27 8.00 -16.94
N GLU A 110 -8.35 8.77 -17.54
CA GLU A 110 -8.54 10.20 -17.79
C GLU A 110 -9.51 10.40 -18.97
N TYR A 111 -10.79 10.52 -18.60
CA TYR A 111 -11.99 10.90 -19.39
C TYR A 111 -12.50 9.94 -20.47
#